data_AF-A0A2V8ICY3-F1
#
_entry.id   AF-A0A2V8ICY3-F1
#
_cell.length_a   1.000
_cell.length_b   1.000
_cell.length_c   1.000
_cell.angle_alpha   90.00
_cell.angle_beta   90.00
_cell.angle_gamma   90.00
#
_symmetry.space_group_name_H-M   'P 1'
#
loop_
_entity.id
_entity.type
_entity.pdbx_description
1 polymer ?
#
loop_
_entity_poly.entity_id
_entity_poly.type
_entity_poly.pdbx_seq_one_letter_code
_entity_poly.pdbx_strand_id
1 'polypeptide(L)'
;QRWRIPAGDANWEAPPKDVIFKMDTELAVMSIHMHEHGKDMKYTLMYPNGKVETILSQPRYDFNWQMTYNLEKTLKIPKGTKLRVMSHFDNSPNNKFARDPNRDVYGGEQSWEEMDAPWIGLILDRGVDPKDVYSENPGDEA
;
A
#
# COMPACT_ATOMS: atom_id res chain seq x y z
N GLN A 1 -3.59 2.77 17.45
CA GLN A 1 -2.82 1.64 18.03
C GLN A 1 -1.79 1.23 16.98
N ARG A 2 -0.54 0.92 17.36
CA ARG A 2 0.44 0.39 16.39
C ARG A 2 0.05 -1.05 16.06
N TRP A 3 0.07 -1.40 14.78
CA TRP A 3 -0.11 -2.78 14.35
C TRP A 3 1.13 -3.63 14.70
N ARG A 4 0.93 -4.96 14.76
CA ARG A 4 1.91 -5.93 15.25
C ARG A 4 2.04 -7.08 14.25
N ILE A 5 3.26 -7.31 13.78
CA ILE A 5 3.65 -8.52 13.06
C ILE A 5 4.15 -9.54 14.10
N PRO A 6 3.50 -10.71 14.23
CA PRO A 6 3.93 -11.72 15.20
C PRO A 6 5.33 -12.25 14.91
N ALA A 7 6.06 -12.62 15.96
CA ALA A 7 7.28 -13.42 15.85
C ALA A 7 7.05 -14.69 15.00
N GLY A 8 7.93 -14.93 14.03
CA GLY A 8 7.94 -16.14 13.21
C GLY A 8 6.88 -16.20 12.10
N ASP A 9 5.98 -15.22 12.01
CA ASP A 9 4.93 -15.21 10.98
C ASP A 9 5.52 -14.94 9.60
N ALA A 10 5.36 -15.88 8.68
CA ALA A 10 5.92 -15.79 7.33
C ALA A 10 5.04 -15.01 6.34
N ASN A 11 3.82 -14.63 6.73
CA ASN A 11 2.84 -14.04 5.81
C ASN A 11 1.77 -13.20 6.54
N TRP A 12 2.19 -12.31 7.43
CA TRP A 12 1.25 -11.47 8.14
C TRP A 12 0.69 -10.39 7.22
N GLU A 13 -0.64 -10.31 7.10
CA GLU A 13 -1.33 -9.28 6.30
C GLU A 13 -1.54 -8.01 7.14
N ALA A 14 -1.11 -6.86 6.62
CA ALA A 14 -1.38 -5.59 7.28
C ALA A 14 -2.81 -5.10 7.04
N PRO A 15 -3.35 -4.25 7.94
CA PRO A 15 -4.62 -3.59 7.70
C PRO A 15 -4.65 -2.92 6.32
N PRO A 16 -5.69 -3.15 5.50
CA PRO A 16 -5.74 -2.63 4.15
C PRO A 16 -5.80 -1.10 4.16
N LYS A 17 -5.20 -0.49 3.15
CA LYS A 17 -5.31 0.96 2.92
C LYS A 17 -6.29 1.19 1.79
N ASP A 18 -7.48 1.68 2.11
CA ASP A 18 -8.42 2.09 1.08
C ASP A 18 -8.58 3.59 0.96
N VAL A 19 -8.68 4.04 -0.28
CA VAL A 19 -9.13 5.37 -0.62
C VAL A 19 -10.32 5.28 -1.58
N ILE A 20 -11.30 6.17 -1.40
CA ILE A 20 -12.44 6.31 -2.29
C ILE A 20 -12.31 7.68 -2.98
N PHE A 21 -12.19 7.67 -4.29
CA PHE A 21 -12.09 8.90 -5.08
C PHE A 21 -13.45 9.62 -5.11
N LYS A 22 -13.48 10.89 -4.72
CA LYS A 22 -14.70 11.70 -4.62
C LYS A 22 -15.03 12.47 -5.92
N MET A 23 -14.12 12.43 -6.88
CA MET A 23 -14.24 13.03 -8.20
C MET A 23 -13.45 12.25 -9.25
N ASP A 24 -13.69 12.53 -10.52
CA ASP A 24 -12.89 11.98 -11.61
C ASP A 24 -11.44 12.49 -11.46
N THR A 25 -10.48 11.58 -11.50
CA THR A 25 -9.08 11.84 -11.15
C THR A 25 -8.15 11.12 -12.12
N GLU A 26 -6.92 11.61 -12.28
CA GLU A 26 -5.88 10.91 -13.03
C GLU A 26 -4.75 10.44 -12.11
N LEU A 27 -4.49 9.13 -12.11
CA LEU A 27 -3.37 8.51 -11.40
C LEU A 27 -2.16 8.44 -12.33
N ALA A 28 -1.02 8.99 -11.88
CA ALA A 28 0.22 9.06 -12.65
C ALA A 28 1.36 8.25 -12.03
N VAL A 29 1.39 8.12 -10.71
CA VAL A 29 2.50 7.49 -9.99
C VAL A 29 1.97 6.56 -8.92
N MET A 30 2.64 5.43 -8.73
CA MET A 30 2.46 4.53 -7.58
C MET A 30 3.82 4.19 -7.01
N SER A 31 3.92 3.98 -5.70
CA SER A 31 5.17 3.54 -5.08
C SER A 31 4.98 2.28 -4.24
N ILE A 32 6.08 1.65 -3.88
CA ILE A 32 6.08 0.57 -2.90
C ILE A 32 7.13 0.93 -1.87
N HIS A 33 6.72 0.94 -0.60
CA HIS A 33 7.62 1.18 0.52
C HIS A 33 7.25 0.32 1.72
N MET A 34 8.15 -0.58 2.07
CA MET A 34 8.16 -1.38 3.29
C MET A 34 9.61 -1.51 3.81
N HIS A 35 9.80 -1.68 5.11
CA HIS A 35 11.11 -2.03 5.69
C HIS A 35 11.45 -3.52 5.48
N GLU A 36 12.31 -4.05 6.34
CA GLU A 36 13.01 -5.34 6.21
C GLU A 36 12.07 -6.55 6.15
N HIS A 37 10.85 -6.43 6.67
CA HIS A 37 9.89 -7.54 6.71
C HIS A 37 8.94 -7.51 5.51
N GLY A 38 8.98 -6.50 4.65
CA GLY A 38 8.09 -6.43 3.48
C GLY A 38 8.18 -7.67 2.59
N LYS A 39 7.05 -8.24 2.21
CA LYS A 39 6.96 -9.47 1.40
C LYS A 39 6.36 -9.23 0.03
N ASP A 40 5.21 -8.58 -0.01
CA ASP A 40 4.52 -8.22 -1.24
C ASP A 40 3.61 -7.01 -1.04
N MET A 41 3.26 -6.37 -2.16
CA MET A 41 2.29 -5.27 -2.17
C MET A 41 1.47 -5.30 -3.46
N LYS A 42 0.17 -5.05 -3.35
CA LYS A 42 -0.78 -5.06 -4.46
C LYS A 42 -1.75 -3.89 -4.39
N TYR A 43 -1.96 -3.23 -5.53
CA TYR A 43 -2.92 -2.15 -5.71
C TYR A 43 -4.07 -2.63 -6.58
N THR A 44 -5.30 -2.46 -6.11
CA THR A 44 -6.52 -2.88 -6.81
C THR A 44 -7.53 -1.75 -6.86
N LEU A 45 -8.03 -1.44 -8.05
CA LEU A 45 -9.15 -0.55 -8.29
C LEU A 45 -10.45 -1.36 -8.33
N MET A 46 -11.44 -0.92 -7.57
CA MET A 46 -12.81 -1.43 -7.58
C MET A 46 -13.73 -0.29 -8.05
N TYR A 47 -14.21 -0.40 -9.29
CA TYR A 47 -14.99 0.63 -9.96
C TYR A 47 -16.47 0.58 -9.55
N PRO A 48 -17.23 1.70 -9.64
CA PRO A 48 -18.66 1.73 -9.29
C PRO A 48 -19.53 0.79 -10.13
N ASN A 49 -19.08 0.42 -11.33
CA ASN A 49 -19.77 -0.52 -12.21
C ASN A 49 -19.50 -2.00 -11.86
N GLY A 50 -18.74 -2.28 -10.78
CA GLY A 50 -18.38 -3.62 -10.35
C GLY A 50 -17.12 -4.19 -10.99
N LYS A 51 -16.48 -3.49 -11.95
CA LYS A 51 -15.18 -3.91 -12.49
C LYS A 51 -14.12 -3.88 -11.37
N VAL A 52 -13.25 -4.87 -11.34
CA VAL A 52 -12.08 -4.92 -10.46
C VAL A 52 -10.82 -5.07 -11.31
N GLU A 53 -9.80 -4.27 -11.04
CA GLU A 53 -8.56 -4.24 -11.82
C GLU A 53 -7.34 -4.12 -10.91
N THR A 54 -6.38 -5.04 -11.04
CA THR A 54 -5.08 -4.91 -10.37
C THR A 54 -4.19 -4.02 -11.22
N ILE A 55 -3.76 -2.89 -10.67
CA ILE A 55 -2.97 -1.88 -11.39
C ILE A 55 -1.48 -1.92 -11.04
N LEU A 56 -1.12 -2.52 -9.90
CA LEU A 56 0.26 -2.81 -9.51
C LEU A 56 0.29 -4.09 -8.68
N SER A 57 1.25 -4.96 -8.96
CA SER A 57 1.46 -6.21 -8.23
C SER A 57 2.96 -6.47 -8.10
N GLN A 58 3.48 -6.36 -6.89
CA GLN A 58 4.85 -6.75 -6.54
C GLN A 58 4.79 -7.99 -5.65
N PRO A 59 4.78 -9.21 -6.22
CA PRO A 59 4.59 -10.45 -5.47
C PRO A 59 5.84 -10.93 -4.73
N ARG A 60 7.00 -10.32 -4.99
CA ARG A 60 8.29 -10.64 -4.36
C ARG A 60 9.05 -9.35 -4.10
N TYR A 61 8.63 -8.65 -3.06
CA TYR A 61 9.32 -7.45 -2.61
C TYR A 61 10.74 -7.80 -2.13
N ASP A 62 11.70 -6.96 -2.49
CA ASP A 62 13.05 -6.98 -1.92
C ASP A 62 13.23 -5.62 -1.22
N PHE A 63 13.68 -5.63 0.03
CA PHE A 63 13.87 -4.41 0.82
C PHE A 63 14.78 -3.37 0.14
N ASN A 64 15.71 -3.83 -0.72
CA ASN A 64 16.58 -2.93 -1.49
C ASN A 64 15.87 -2.26 -2.67
N TRP A 65 14.63 -2.65 -2.98
CA TRP A 65 13.83 -2.16 -4.11
C TRP A 65 12.69 -1.26 -3.65
N GLN A 66 13.05 -0.07 -3.19
CA GLN A 66 12.13 1.01 -2.84
C GLN A 66 11.69 1.74 -4.13
N MET A 67 10.77 1.12 -4.88
CA MET A 67 10.46 1.54 -6.26
C MET A 67 9.34 2.58 -6.32
N THR A 68 9.49 3.50 -7.26
CA THR A 68 8.42 4.39 -7.73
C THR A 68 8.13 4.08 -9.21
N TYR A 69 6.88 3.81 -9.51
CA TYR A 69 6.36 3.48 -10.84
C TYR A 69 5.67 4.70 -11.42
N ASN A 70 6.33 5.35 -12.39
CA ASN A 70 5.72 6.39 -13.21
C ASN A 70 4.98 5.73 -14.37
N LEU A 71 3.68 5.95 -14.49
CA LEU A 71 2.88 5.39 -15.56
C LEU A 71 3.20 6.09 -16.88
N GLU A 72 3.44 5.33 -17.95
CA GLU A 72 3.64 5.88 -19.30
C GLU A 72 2.41 6.68 -19.76
N LYS A 73 1.22 6.21 -19.38
CA LYS A 73 -0.05 6.90 -19.57
C LYS A 73 -0.80 6.91 -18.25
N THR A 74 -1.33 8.08 -17.88
CA THR A 74 -2.13 8.20 -16.67
C THR A 74 -3.37 7.32 -16.74
N LEU A 75 -3.79 6.79 -15.59
CA LEU A 75 -5.03 6.06 -15.45
C LEU A 75 -6.14 7.02 -15.05
N LYS A 76 -7.18 7.09 -15.88
CA LYS A 76 -8.40 7.80 -15.54
C LYS A 76 -9.19 6.98 -14.52
N ILE A 77 -9.45 7.59 -13.37
CA ILE A 77 -10.15 7.00 -12.24
C ILE A 77 -11.49 7.72 -12.08
N PRO A 78 -12.61 7.08 -12.44
CA PRO A 78 -13.93 7.67 -12.24
C PRO A 78 -14.23 7.89 -10.76
N LYS A 79 -15.00 8.93 -10.46
CA LYS A 79 -15.59 9.16 -9.13
C LYS A 79 -16.24 7.89 -8.58
N GLY A 80 -16.05 7.64 -7.29
CA GLY A 80 -16.58 6.50 -6.55
C GLY A 80 -15.75 5.23 -6.68
N THR A 81 -14.70 5.23 -7.50
CA THR A 81 -13.74 4.12 -7.53
C THR A 81 -13.04 4.02 -6.19
N LYS A 82 -12.87 2.80 -5.69
CA LYS A 82 -12.09 2.48 -4.50
C LYS A 82 -10.73 1.93 -4.93
N LEU A 83 -9.64 2.54 -4.48
CA LEU A 83 -8.31 1.94 -4.54
C LEU A 83 -8.04 1.26 -3.20
N ARG A 84 -7.65 -0.02 -3.24
CA ARG A 84 -7.18 -0.81 -2.10
C ARG A 84 -5.72 -1.17 -2.30
N VAL A 85 -4.90 -0.89 -1.30
CA VAL A 85 -3.53 -1.41 -1.20
C VAL A 85 -3.50 -2.49 -0.11
N MET A 86 -3.00 -3.66 -0.49
CA MET A 86 -2.73 -4.77 0.43
C MET A 86 -1.24 -5.03 0.46
N SER A 87 -0.73 -5.37 1.63
CA SER A 87 0.68 -5.66 1.88
C SER A 87 0.80 -6.84 2.85
N HIS A 88 1.88 -7.60 2.68
CA HIS A 88 2.22 -8.68 3.61
C HIS A 88 3.65 -8.52 4.11
N PHE A 89 3.88 -9.11 5.28
CA PHE A 89 5.17 -9.10 5.96
C PHE A 89 5.62 -10.52 6.33
N ASP A 90 6.92 -10.77 6.20
CA ASP A 90 7.61 -12.01 6.55
C ASP A 90 8.59 -11.75 7.70
N ASN A 91 8.19 -12.11 8.90
CA ASN A 91 9.00 -12.12 10.12
C ASN A 91 9.43 -13.56 10.50
N SER A 92 9.53 -14.44 9.50
CA SER A 92 10.02 -15.81 9.71
C SER A 92 11.54 -15.89 9.61
N PRO A 93 12.16 -16.97 10.14
CA PRO A 93 13.60 -17.23 9.95
C PRO A 93 14.06 -17.37 8.49
N ASN A 94 13.14 -17.49 7.53
CA ASN A 94 13.47 -17.59 6.11
C ASN A 94 13.68 -16.23 5.45
N ASN A 95 13.19 -15.13 6.05
CA ASN A 95 13.49 -13.79 5.58
C ASN A 95 14.89 -13.38 6.06
N LYS A 96 15.86 -13.37 5.15
CA LYS A 96 17.25 -12.97 5.43
C LYS A 96 17.41 -11.53 5.95
N PHE A 97 16.40 -10.69 5.77
CA PHE A 97 16.40 -9.30 6.23
C PHE A 97 15.81 -9.15 7.65
N ALA A 98 15.02 -10.13 8.12
CA ALA A 98 14.45 -10.11 9.46
C ALA A 98 15.58 -10.29 10.51
N ARG A 99 15.88 -9.23 11.27
CA ARG A 99 17.01 -9.23 12.23
C ARG A 99 16.83 -10.17 13.41
N ASP A 100 15.61 -10.30 13.93
CA ASP A 100 15.28 -11.21 15.05
C ASP A 100 13.85 -11.75 14.88
N PRO A 101 13.67 -12.87 14.17
CA PRO A 101 12.34 -13.43 13.90
C PRO A 101 11.67 -14.02 15.15
N ASN A 102 12.35 -14.05 16.30
CA ASN A 102 11.76 -14.53 17.56
C ASN A 102 11.05 -13.40 18.34
N ARG A 103 11.03 -12.18 17.80
CA ARG A 103 10.39 -11.02 18.42
C ARG A 103 9.29 -10.49 17.53
N ASP A 104 8.25 -9.99 18.19
CA ASP A 104 7.22 -9.22 17.50
C ASP A 104 7.80 -7.92 16.96
N VAL A 105 7.35 -7.53 15.76
CA VAL A 105 7.69 -6.27 15.12
C VAL A 105 6.46 -5.38 15.13
N TYR A 106 6.65 -4.08 15.39
CA TYR A 106 5.57 -3.11 15.51
C TYR A 106 5.69 -2.04 14.43
N GLY A 107 4.54 -1.51 14.01
CA GLY A 107 4.51 -0.39 13.08
C GLY A 107 5.18 0.87 13.65
N GLY A 108 6.07 1.49 12.88
CA GLY A 108 6.81 2.69 13.28
C GLY A 108 7.89 3.09 12.27
N GLU A 109 8.55 4.21 12.52
CA GLU A 109 9.47 4.84 11.55
C GLU A 109 10.93 4.37 11.71
N GLN A 110 11.24 3.70 12.81
CA GLN A 110 12.61 3.23 13.04
C GLN A 110 12.93 2.03 12.18
N SER A 111 14.20 1.84 11.84
CA SER A 111 14.60 0.72 10.96
C SER A 111 14.28 -0.66 11.55
N TRP A 112 14.16 -0.79 12.88
CA TRP A 112 13.75 -2.02 13.59
C TRP A 112 12.26 -2.11 13.89
N GLU A 113 11.52 -1.05 13.58
CA GLU A 113 10.08 -1.05 13.42
C GLU A 113 9.76 -1.28 11.94
N GLU A 114 8.48 -1.36 11.59
CA GLU A 114 8.05 -1.64 10.22
C GLU A 114 7.17 -0.53 9.67
N MET A 115 7.27 -0.27 8.38
CA MET A 115 6.44 0.70 7.66
C MET A 115 5.64 0.00 6.56
N ASP A 116 4.38 0.37 6.44
CA ASP A 116 3.58 0.12 5.27
C ASP A 116 3.17 1.48 4.70
N ALA A 117 3.99 2.03 3.79
CA ALA A 117 3.85 3.42 3.34
C ALA A 117 3.78 3.57 1.81
N PRO A 118 2.80 2.91 1.15
CA PRO A 118 2.49 3.22 -0.24
C PRO A 118 2.11 4.69 -0.40
N TRP A 119 2.49 5.30 -1.52
CA TRP A 119 1.98 6.61 -1.93
C TRP A 119 1.58 6.59 -3.41
N ILE A 120 0.66 7.49 -3.77
CA ILE A 120 0.18 7.69 -5.13
C ILE A 120 0.39 9.14 -5.55
N GLY A 121 0.72 9.35 -6.83
CA GLY A 121 0.78 10.66 -7.45
C GLY A 121 -0.41 10.87 -8.36
N LEU A 122 -1.19 11.93 -8.10
CA LEU A 122 -2.37 12.29 -8.86
C LEU A 122 -2.11 13.56 -9.68
N ILE A 123 -2.69 13.64 -10.88
CA ILE A 123 -2.77 14.88 -11.66
C ILE A 123 -4.14 15.49 -11.41
N LEU A 124 -4.14 16.75 -10.99
CA LEU A 124 -5.34 17.51 -10.61
C LEU A 124 -5.38 18.82 -11.38
N ASP A 125 -6.59 19.27 -11.70
CA ASP A 125 -6.80 20.61 -12.21
C ASP A 125 -6.41 21.66 -11.17
N ARG A 126 -5.85 22.79 -11.62
CA ARG A 126 -5.30 23.85 -10.75
C ARG A 126 -6.25 24.36 -9.67
N GLY A 127 -7.56 24.31 -9.91
CA GLY A 127 -8.59 24.78 -8.98
C GLY A 127 -9.04 23.77 -7.93
N VAL A 128 -8.56 22.53 -7.98
CA VAL A 128 -8.96 21.45 -7.08
C VAL A 128 -8.13 21.50 -5.80
N ASP A 129 -8.79 21.51 -4.64
CA ASP A 129 -8.11 21.28 -3.35
C ASP A 129 -7.80 19.77 -3.21
N PRO A 130 -6.53 19.36 -3.05
CA PRO A 130 -6.17 17.95 -2.88
C PRO A 130 -6.92 17.23 -1.75
N LYS A 131 -7.38 17.94 -0.72
CA LYS A 131 -8.14 17.38 0.40
C LYS A 131 -9.53 16.86 0.00
N ASP A 132 -10.07 17.36 -1.11
CA ASP A 132 -11.40 17.00 -1.59
C ASP A 132 -11.38 15.84 -2.58
N VAL A 133 -10.20 15.40 -3.02
CA VAL A 133 -10.03 14.41 -4.10
C VAL A 133 -10.46 13.01 -3.67
N TYR A 134 -10.16 12.62 -2.44
CA TYR A 134 -10.51 11.29 -1.92
C TYR A 134 -10.90 11.35 -0.44
N SER A 135 -11.42 10.24 0.07
CA SER A 135 -11.47 9.95 1.50
C SER A 135 -10.72 8.67 1.76
N GLU A 136 -9.95 8.64 2.84
CA GLU A 136 -9.44 7.40 3.40
C GLU A 136 -10.61 6.65 4.04
N ASN A 137 -10.71 5.37 3.71
CA ASN A 137 -11.60 4.45 4.38
C ASN A 137 -10.74 3.26 4.82
N PRO A 138 -10.09 3.29 5.98
CA PRO A 138 -9.28 2.16 6.44
C PRO A 138 -10.08 0.86 6.64
N GLY A 139 -11.40 0.86 6.39
CA GLY A 139 -12.29 -0.26 6.61
C GLY A 139 -12.60 -0.41 8.09
N ASP A 140 -13.79 -0.91 8.40
CA ASP A 140 -14.19 -1.31 9.77
C ASP A 140 -13.41 -2.56 10.27
N GLU A 141 -12.27 -2.88 9.62
CA GLU A 141 -11.44 -4.07 9.82
C GLU A 141 -10.06 -3.73 10.43
N ALA A 142 -9.87 -2.51 10.93
CA ALA A 142 -8.66 -2.03 11.60
C ALA A 142 -8.66 -2.25 13.13
#